data_AF-A0A4Z0Q703-F1
#
_entry.id   AF-A0A4Z0Q703-F1
#
_cell.length_a   1.000
_cell.length_b   1.000
_cell.length_c   1.000
_cell.angle_alpha   90.00
_cell.angle_beta   90.00
_cell.angle_gamma   90.00
#
_symmetry.space_group_name_H-M   'P 1'
#
loop_
_entity.id
_entity.type
_entity.pdbx_description
1 polymer ?
#
loop_
_entity_poly.entity_id
_entity_poly.type
_entity_poly.pdbx_seq_one_letter_code
_entity_poly.pdbx_strand_id
1 'polypeptide(L)' 'MYPQLGHSLRHLEVRNMPASFRQLVRRCGAVSLYVMEAAGTYYLVLAYHLIAAGAELAVLNPIVVRHFIQSRQKKLS' A
#
# COMPACT_ATOMS: atom_id res chain seq x y z
N MET A 1 2.00 2.34 23.14
CA MET A 1 2.50 0.95 23.01
C MET A 1 2.11 0.48 21.62
N TYR A 2 3.05 0.45 20.67
CA TYR A 2 2.74 -0.04 19.32
C TYR A 2 2.57 -1.56 19.40
N PRO A 3 1.44 -2.13 18.92
CA PRO A 3 1.28 -3.57 18.91
C PRO A 3 2.38 -4.18 18.06
N GLN A 4 3.10 -5.14 18.64
CA GLN A 4 4.10 -5.94 17.95
C GLN A 4 3.37 -6.79 16.90
N LEU A 5 3.28 -6.30 15.66
CA LEU A 5 2.68 -7.04 14.56
C LEU A 5 3.59 -8.21 14.21
N GLY A 6 3.33 -9.38 14.79
CA GLY A 6 3.94 -10.66 14.41
C GLY A 6 3.46 -11.15 13.03
N HIS A 7 3.48 -10.29 12.02
CA HIS A 7 3.17 -10.67 10.65
C HIS A 7 4.45 -10.96 9.89
N SER A 8 4.62 -12.21 9.49
CA SER A 8 5.59 -12.61 8.46
C SER A 8 5.44 -11.68 7.25
N LEU A 9 6.53 -11.07 6.78
CA LEU A 9 6.54 -10.31 5.53
C LEU A 9 6.07 -11.22 4.38
N ARG A 10 4.93 -10.88 3.77
CA ARG A 10 4.39 -11.60 2.62
C ARG A 10 4.64 -10.77 1.37
N HIS A 11 5.25 -11.39 0.37
CA HIS A 11 5.46 -10.81 -0.95
C HIS A 11 4.52 -11.46 -1.96
N LEU A 12 3.92 -10.65 -2.84
CA LEU A 12 3.07 -11.10 -3.94
C LEU A 12 3.40 -10.26 -5.18
N GLU A 13 3.84 -10.93 -6.24
CA GLU A 13 4.01 -10.34 -7.57
C GLU A 13 2.82 -10.71 -8.46
N VAL A 14 2.29 -9.72 -9.18
CA VAL A 14 1.19 -9.90 -10.14
C VAL A 14 1.47 -9.07 -11.39
N ARG A 15 0.96 -9.50 -12.55
CA ARG A 15 1.06 -8.72 -13.79
C ARG A 15 0.26 -7.42 -13.68
N ASN A 16 0.72 -6.35 -14.32
CA ASN A 16 0.01 -5.07 -14.35
C ASN A 16 -1.17 -5.08 -15.34
N MET A 17 -2.18 -5.91 -15.06
CA MET A 17 -3.38 -6.03 -15.90
C MET A 17 -4.63 -6.33 -15.07
N PRO A 18 -5.83 -5.90 -15.52
CA PRO A 18 -7.07 -6.03 -14.74
C PRO A 18 -7.39 -7.45 -14.26
N ALA A 19 -7.02 -8.47 -15.04
CA ALA A 19 -7.23 -9.87 -14.66
C ALA A 19 -6.44 -10.26 -13.40
N SER A 20 -5.20 -9.79 -13.30
CA SER A 20 -4.28 -10.08 -12.20
C SER A 20 -4.57 -9.22 -10.96
N PHE A 21 -5.20 -8.06 -11.11
CA PHE A 21 -5.62 -7.24 -9.96
C PHE A 21 -6.68 -7.94 -9.10
N ARG A 22 -7.55 -8.74 -9.71
CA ARG A 22 -8.51 -9.57 -8.95
C ARG A 22 -7.82 -10.58 -8.04
N GLN A 23 -6.68 -11.14 -8.46
CA GLN A 23 -5.88 -12.03 -7.63
C GLN A 23 -5.31 -11.29 -6.41
N LEU A 24 -4.83 -10.06 -6.62
CA LEU A 24 -4.35 -9.19 -5.55
C LEU A 24 -5.46 -8.86 -4.55
N VAL A 25 -6.67 -8.49 -5.01
CA VAL A 25 -7.82 -8.21 -4.13
C VAL A 25 -8.24 -9.45 -3.35
N ARG A 26 -8.31 -10.62 -4.00
CA ARG A 26 -8.63 -11.89 -3.32
C ARG A 26 -7.64 -12.27 -2.24
N ARG A 27 -6.36 -11.93 -2.42
CA ARG A 27 -5.29 -12.29 -1.47
C ARG A 27 -5.16 -11.29 -0.32
N CYS A 28 -5.41 -10.01 -0.57
CA CYS A 28 -5.18 -8.92 0.39
C CYS A 28 -6.47 -8.36 1.01
N GLY A 29 -7.65 -8.75 0.52
CA GLY A 29 -8.96 -8.31 1.02
C GLY A 29 -9.50 -7.08 0.28
N ALA A 30 -10.81 -7.10 -0.01
CA ALA A 30 -11.49 -6.00 -0.68
C ALA A 30 -11.78 -4.81 0.24
N VAL A 31 -11.96 -5.04 1.54
CA VAL A 31 -12.16 -4.00 2.57
C VAL A 31 -10.83 -3.82 3.31
N SER A 32 -9.86 -3.27 2.60
CA SER A 32 -8.49 -3.06 3.08
C SER A 32 -8.02 -1.66 2.66
N LEU A 33 -7.12 -1.07 3.45
CA LEU A 33 -6.38 0.12 3.03
C LEU A 33 -5.15 -0.31 2.21
N TYR A 34 -5.15 0.06 0.93
CA TYR A 34 -4.00 -0.12 0.05
C TYR A 34 -3.13 1.12 0.07
N VAL A 35 -1.86 0.95 0.41
CA VAL A 35 -0.86 2.02 0.37
C VAL A 35 0.01 1.83 -0.87
N MET A 36 0.02 2.84 -1.75
CA MET A 36 0.79 2.83 -2.99
C MET A 36 1.89 3.89 -2.97
N GLU A 37 2.99 3.60 -3.64
CA GLU A 37 4.06 4.58 -3.87
C GLU A 37 3.66 5.57 -4.98
N ALA A 38 3.88 6.86 -4.73
CA ALA A 38 3.73 7.92 -5.74
C ALA A 38 4.87 7.91 -6.78
N ALA A 39 5.06 6.80 -7.49
CA ALA A 39 6.08 6.62 -8.52
C ALA A 39 5.46 6.74 -9.93
N GLY A 40 5.30 7.97 -10.42
CA GLY A 40 4.71 8.25 -11.75
C GLY A 40 3.22 7.90 -11.86
N THR A 41 2.67 7.82 -13.07
CA THR A 41 1.23 7.61 -13.32
C THR A 41 0.83 6.13 -13.47
N TYR A 42 1.79 5.20 -13.43
CA TYR A 42 1.56 3.77 -13.70
C TYR A 42 0.59 3.10 -12.71
N TYR A 43 0.43 3.65 -11.51
CA TYR A 43 -0.46 3.11 -10.48
C TYR A 43 -1.95 3.37 -10.76
N LEU A 44 -2.28 4.31 -11.66
CA LEU A 44 -3.66 4.80 -11.83
C LEU A 44 -4.66 3.70 -12.17
N VAL A 45 -4.30 2.80 -13.09
CA VAL A 45 -5.20 1.71 -13.52
C VAL A 45 -5.51 0.75 -12.36
N LEU A 46 -4.50 0.44 -11.54
CA LEU A 46 -4.68 -0.37 -10.34
C LEU A 46 -5.49 0.38 -9.27
N ALA A 47 -5.21 1.67 -9.06
CA ALA A 47 -5.96 2.51 -8.12
C ALA A 47 -7.47 2.53 -8.44
N TYR A 48 -7.84 2.75 -9.70
CA TYR A 48 -9.24 2.71 -10.12
C TYR A 48 -9.88 1.34 -9.90
N HIS A 49 -9.13 0.26 -10.18
CA HIS A 49 -9.63 -1.10 -9.93
C HIS A 49 -9.91 -1.35 -8.45
N LEU A 50 -9.02 -0.90 -7.56
CA LEU A 50 -9.15 -1.08 -6.11
C LEU A 50 -10.34 -0.30 -5.56
N ILE A 51 -10.49 0.97 -5.97
CA ILE A 51 -11.64 1.80 -5.57
C ILE A 51 -12.95 1.17 -6.05
N ALA A 52 -13.00 0.71 -7.30
CA ALA A 52 -14.19 0.04 -7.85
C ALA A 52 -14.51 -1.30 -7.13
N ALA A 53 -13.50 -1.94 -6.54
CA ALA A 53 -13.67 -3.16 -5.76
C ALA A 53 -14.07 -2.90 -4.29
N GLY A 54 -14.23 -1.63 -3.88
CA GLY A 54 -14.64 -1.23 -2.53
C GLY A 54 -13.49 -1.02 -1.53
N ALA A 55 -12.25 -0.95 -2.01
CA ALA A 55 -11.09 -0.75 -1.15
C ALA A 55 -10.81 0.75 -0.88
N GLU A 56 -10.15 1.01 0.23
CA GLU A 56 -9.57 2.32 0.53
C GLU A 56 -8.16 2.43 -0.06
N LEU A 57 -7.77 3.64 -0.47
CA LEU A 57 -6.50 3.88 -1.14
C LEU A 57 -5.78 5.10 -0.58
N ALA A 58 -4.50 4.95 -0.27
CA ALA A 58 -3.58 6.05 0.02
C ALA A 58 -2.38 5.99 -0.91
N VAL A 59 -2.10 7.08 -1.63
CA VAL A 59 -0.91 7.22 -2.47
C VAL A 59 0.08 8.11 -1.74
N LEU A 60 1.25 7.57 -1.40
CA LEU A 60 2.23 8.24 -0.55
C LEU A 60 3.55 8.46 -1.29
N ASN A 61 4.15 9.63 -1.08
CA ASN A 61 5.51 9.88 -1.50
C ASN A 61 6.49 9.20 -0.52
N PRO A 62 7.35 8.27 -0.98
CA PRO A 62 8.26 7.52 -0.12
C PRO A 62 9.28 8.43 0.58
N ILE A 63 9.67 9.55 -0.04
CA ILE A 63 10.57 10.55 0.56
C ILE A 63 9.90 11.20 1.77
N VAL A 64 8.62 11.55 1.65
CA VAL A 64 7.85 12.17 2.75
C VAL A 64 7.68 11.18 3.90
N VAL A 65 7.34 9.92 3.60
CA VAL A 65 7.22 8.86 4.61
C VAL A 65 8.54 8.65 5.35
N ARG A 66 9.66 8.59 4.62
CA ARG A 66 11.00 8.45 5.19
C ARG A 66 11.34 9.61 6.14
N HIS A 67 11.16 10.86 5.69
CA HIS A 67 11.45 12.04 6.52
C HIS A 67 10.59 12.09 7.78
N PHE A 68 9.31 11.72 7.68
CA PHE A 68 8.41 11.67 8.82
C PHE A 68 8.88 10.67 9.88
N ILE A 69 9.24 9.44 9.46
CA ILE A 69 9.76 8.40 10.35
C ILE A 69 11.03 8.89 11.05
N GLN A 70 12.00 9.40 10.29
CA GLN A 70 13.27 9.92 10.82
C GLN A 70 13.05 11.08 11.81
N SER A 71 12.13 12.00 11.52
CA SER A 71 11.85 13.14 12.39
C SER A 71 11.19 12.73 13.72
N ARG A 72 10.37 11.67 13.72
CA ARG A 72 9.78 11.15 14.96
C ARG A 72 10.78 10.40 15.83
N GLN A 73 11.78 9.74 15.24
CA GLN A 73 12.86 9.11 16.00
C GLN A 73 13.70 10.14 16.77
N LYS A 74 14.00 11.29 16.17
CA LYS A 74 14.78 12.37 16.82
C LYS A 74 14.08 13.03 18.02
N LYS A 75 12.75 12.90 18.14
CA LYS A 75 11.99 13.46 19.28
C LYS A 75 11.91 12.50 20.48
N LEU A 76 12.41 11.28 20.33
CA LEU A 76 12.47 10.25 21.39
C LEU A 76 13.89 10.04 21.95
N SER A 77 14.86 10.85 21.51
CA SER A 77 16.26 10.88 21.98
C SER A 77 16.55 12.20 22.67
#